data_AF-A0AAV9FW47-F1
#
_entry.id   AF-A0AAV9FW47-F1
#
_cell.length_a   1.000
_cell.length_b   1.000
_cell.length_c   1.000
_cell.angle_alpha   90.00
_cell.angle_beta   90.00
_cell.angle_gamma   90.00
#
_symmetry.space_group_name_H-M   'P 1'
#
loop_
_entity.id
_entity.type
_entity.pdbx_description
1 polymer ?
#
loop_
_entity_poly.entity_id
_entity_poly.type
_entity_poly.pdbx_seq_one_letter_code
_entity_poly.pdbx_strand_id
1 'polypeptide(L)'
;RIDRVPTQSLKWLASVDPTKPVGQPFSVKEKEKTWEFYSGRFQRYLCYCVRVFPLGRRTAQRTHRVRFTSKQWQGLAAVVQRLKVLADKRTAAGRPVAAAEEQDPDEAALDRAVFAFCISSLKQKIRRRVYENPLLHFTSVLAIGPTKALWVPAHSFTRSLAGILWCSRVLMLEDSFAPYDKVGIEDSSSNDGSSNDGSSCDGDGGDHDSSDSGSNPDAESGGDETDEEVAEEVIENFARGYREWLCDGAETLLNGLLAGTWAQIRPTIVLGDIIDSLVYEGPGRSFATNSKNRWLQAGVGKMAELVGPRLFRAVKTQGGRTTYKCRRQAAEEFILHLKRFKSTMLAAVHIWGGQPGRGPEMTTLKHCDTEELPRNVFVFDGLVVLITDHDKQRKGRRVARWLPEDVSRIMVAYVAWLVPFELGRRIKGLVVRQAEMDATSGGNECEERVDPQTGEVRQQPAVDYIWDLQATHGSRIAASHYAL
;
A
#
# COMPACT_ATOMS: atom_id res chain seq x y z
N ARG A 1 -16.27 8.31 -13.13
CA ARG A 1 -16.24 7.57 -11.83
C ARG A 1 -15.44 8.32 -10.78
N ILE A 2 -14.31 8.93 -11.12
CA ILE A 2 -13.67 9.91 -10.21
C ILE A 2 -14.64 11.05 -9.84
N ASP A 3 -15.54 11.40 -10.77
CA ASP A 3 -16.58 12.43 -10.63
C ASP A 3 -17.70 12.04 -9.65
N ARG A 4 -17.68 10.80 -9.12
CA ARG A 4 -18.57 10.38 -8.03
C ARG A 4 -17.95 10.62 -6.64
N VAL A 5 -16.71 11.09 -6.58
CA VAL A 5 -16.07 11.49 -5.32
C VAL A 5 -16.33 12.99 -5.14
N PRO A 6 -16.76 13.43 -3.94
CA PRO A 6 -17.01 14.85 -3.68
C PRO A 6 -15.84 15.73 -4.09
N THR A 7 -16.13 16.86 -4.75
CA THR A 7 -15.09 17.77 -5.27
C THR A 7 -14.18 18.26 -4.15
N GLN A 8 -14.76 18.51 -2.96
CA GLN A 8 -14.02 18.94 -1.79
C GLN A 8 -13.04 17.86 -1.30
N SER A 9 -13.47 16.59 -1.27
CA SER A 9 -12.58 15.45 -0.98
C SER A 9 -11.41 15.37 -1.98
N LEU A 10 -11.66 15.62 -3.27
CA LEU A 10 -10.61 15.65 -4.29
C LEU A 10 -9.62 16.80 -4.06
N LYS A 11 -10.07 17.97 -3.59
CA LYS A 11 -9.20 19.10 -3.21
C LYS A 11 -8.33 18.77 -1.99
N TRP A 12 -8.88 18.11 -0.98
CA TRP A 12 -8.11 17.62 0.17
C TRP A 12 -7.07 16.57 -0.24
N LEU A 13 -7.42 15.62 -1.11
CA LEU A 13 -6.49 14.60 -1.63
C LEU A 13 -5.35 15.18 -2.49
N ALA A 14 -5.59 16.32 -3.14
CA ALA A 14 -4.56 17.04 -3.89
C ALA A 14 -3.64 17.87 -3.00
N SER A 15 -4.05 18.15 -1.75
CA SER A 15 -3.27 18.96 -0.83
C SER A 15 -2.07 18.19 -0.29
N VAL A 16 -0.94 18.89 -0.23
CA VAL A 16 0.26 18.41 0.48
C VAL A 16 0.22 18.75 1.97
N ASP A 17 -0.72 19.61 2.36
CA ASP A 17 -0.93 20.06 3.73
C ASP A 17 -2.19 19.37 4.27
N PRO A 18 -2.08 18.54 5.33
CA PRO A 18 -3.21 17.80 5.86
C PRO A 18 -4.23 18.68 6.58
N THR A 19 -3.98 19.99 6.73
CA THR A 19 -4.85 20.92 7.46
C THR A 19 -5.63 21.87 6.56
N LYS A 20 -5.38 21.86 5.24
CA LYS A 20 -6.11 22.71 4.29
C LYS A 20 -6.29 22.07 2.92
N PRO A 21 -7.43 22.27 2.24
CA PRO A 21 -7.61 21.85 0.86
C PRO A 21 -6.89 22.80 -0.11
N VAL A 22 -6.58 22.32 -1.32
CA VAL A 22 -6.09 23.18 -2.42
C VAL A 22 -7.21 23.53 -3.38
N GLY A 23 -7.12 24.68 -4.07
CA GLY A 23 -8.18 25.10 -5.00
C GLY A 23 -8.39 24.16 -6.19
N GLN A 24 -7.35 23.45 -6.63
CA GLN A 24 -7.42 22.52 -7.76
C GLN A 24 -7.67 21.08 -7.27
N PRO A 25 -8.78 20.43 -7.63
CA PRO A 25 -9.09 19.08 -7.18
C PRO A 25 -8.14 18.05 -7.80
N PHE A 26 -7.94 16.94 -7.09
CA PHE A 26 -7.26 15.76 -7.61
C PHE A 26 -7.98 15.27 -8.86
N SER A 27 -7.29 15.31 -10.00
CA SER A 27 -7.83 14.91 -11.29
C SER A 27 -7.04 13.77 -11.93
N VAL A 28 -7.64 13.14 -12.93
CA VAL A 28 -6.97 12.13 -13.75
C VAL A 28 -5.88 12.83 -14.57
N LYS A 29 -4.61 12.45 -14.37
CA LYS A 29 -3.48 13.07 -15.08
C LYS A 29 -3.67 13.02 -16.61
N GLU A 30 -3.42 14.17 -17.23
CA GLU A 30 -3.76 14.66 -18.58
C GLU A 30 -3.26 13.87 -19.82
N LYS A 31 -3.11 12.54 -19.75
CA LYS A 31 -2.76 11.74 -20.95
C LYS A 31 -3.79 10.65 -21.19
N GLU A 32 -4.77 10.96 -22.02
CA GLU A 32 -5.84 10.07 -22.50
C GLU A 32 -5.31 8.68 -22.90
N LYS A 33 -4.21 8.63 -23.67
CA LYS A 33 -3.53 7.37 -24.07
C LYS A 33 -3.06 6.50 -22.89
N THR A 34 -2.74 7.11 -21.74
CA THR A 34 -2.35 6.37 -20.53
C THR A 34 -3.58 5.80 -19.83
N TRP A 35 -4.64 6.59 -19.76
CA TRP A 35 -5.92 6.18 -19.23
C TRP A 35 -6.51 5.01 -20.02
N GLU A 36 -6.60 5.11 -21.35
CA GLU A 36 -7.06 4.04 -22.23
C GLU A 36 -6.25 2.74 -22.04
N PHE A 37 -4.93 2.89 -21.91
CA PHE A 37 -4.07 1.74 -21.65
C PHE A 37 -4.36 1.10 -20.29
N TYR A 38 -4.60 1.89 -19.23
CA TYR A 38 -4.88 1.36 -17.89
C TYR A 38 -6.28 0.76 -17.78
N SER A 39 -7.30 1.47 -18.24
CA SER A 39 -8.69 0.98 -18.26
C SER A 39 -8.81 -0.27 -19.11
N GLY A 40 -8.14 -0.34 -20.27
CA GLY A 40 -8.10 -1.53 -21.12
C GLY A 40 -7.52 -2.77 -20.44
N ARG A 41 -6.56 -2.62 -19.51
CA ARG A 41 -6.03 -3.76 -18.73
C ARG A 41 -7.05 -4.29 -17.73
N PHE A 42 -7.78 -3.40 -17.08
CA PHE A 42 -8.83 -3.78 -16.15
C PHE A 42 -10.07 -4.35 -16.89
N GLN A 43 -10.39 -3.83 -18.08
CA GLN A 43 -11.40 -4.41 -18.95
C GLN A 43 -11.04 -5.85 -19.36
N ARG A 44 -9.76 -6.12 -19.69
CA ARG A 44 -9.31 -7.49 -19.97
C ARG A 44 -9.50 -8.44 -18.77
N TYR A 45 -9.36 -7.95 -17.53
CA TYR A 45 -9.70 -8.72 -16.33
C TYR A 45 -11.18 -9.09 -16.31
N LEU A 46 -12.07 -8.13 -16.55
CA LEU A 46 -13.51 -8.37 -16.61
C LEU A 46 -13.86 -9.37 -17.73
N CYS A 47 -13.31 -9.18 -18.93
CA CYS A 47 -13.49 -10.12 -20.04
C CYS A 47 -12.99 -11.52 -19.69
N TYR A 48 -11.86 -11.64 -19.00
CA TYR A 48 -11.33 -12.92 -18.53
C TYR A 48 -12.32 -13.61 -17.58
N CYS A 49 -12.86 -12.90 -16.59
CA CYS A 49 -13.86 -13.45 -15.68
C CYS A 49 -15.15 -13.86 -16.40
N VAL A 50 -15.69 -13.00 -17.27
CA VAL A 50 -16.91 -13.28 -18.04
C VAL A 50 -16.74 -14.48 -18.96
N ARG A 51 -15.57 -14.64 -19.60
CA ARG A 51 -15.29 -15.81 -20.47
C ARG A 51 -15.16 -17.12 -19.70
N VAL A 52 -14.73 -17.07 -18.45
CA VAL A 52 -14.63 -18.25 -17.58
C VAL A 52 -15.99 -18.64 -17.00
N PHE A 53 -16.94 -17.70 -16.90
CA PHE A 53 -18.24 -17.91 -16.27
C PHE A 53 -19.05 -19.12 -16.83
N PRO A 54 -19.16 -19.34 -18.15
CA PRO A 54 -19.91 -20.47 -18.72
C PRO A 54 -19.40 -21.85 -18.32
N LEU A 55 -18.12 -21.96 -17.95
CA LEU A 55 -17.55 -23.24 -17.50
C LEU A 55 -18.12 -23.69 -16.15
N GLY A 56 -18.64 -22.74 -15.36
CA GLY A 56 -19.05 -22.96 -13.98
C GLY A 56 -17.88 -22.90 -13.00
N ARG A 57 -18.19 -22.52 -11.75
CA ARG A 57 -17.19 -22.20 -10.70
C ARG A 57 -16.20 -23.33 -10.43
N ARG A 58 -16.69 -24.57 -10.31
CA ARG A 58 -15.86 -25.75 -10.00
C ARG A 58 -14.97 -26.15 -11.19
N THR A 59 -15.51 -26.11 -12.40
CA THR A 59 -14.76 -26.42 -13.63
C THR A 59 -13.68 -25.37 -13.89
N ALA A 60 -14.00 -24.09 -13.72
CA ALA A 60 -13.04 -23.00 -13.83
C ALA A 60 -11.82 -23.21 -12.91
N GLN A 61 -12.07 -23.57 -11.65
CA GLN A 61 -11.01 -23.89 -10.69
C GLN A 61 -10.19 -25.14 -11.08
N ARG A 62 -10.85 -26.17 -11.62
CA ARG A 62 -10.16 -27.41 -12.01
C ARG A 62 -9.29 -27.20 -13.25
N THR A 63 -9.83 -26.56 -14.28
CA THR A 63 -9.22 -26.43 -15.60
C THR A 63 -8.27 -25.25 -15.70
N HIS A 64 -8.65 -24.09 -15.15
CA HIS A 64 -7.88 -22.83 -15.29
C HIS A 64 -7.29 -22.33 -13.97
N ARG A 65 -7.47 -23.07 -12.87
CA ARG A 65 -6.96 -22.76 -11.51
C ARG A 65 -7.46 -21.46 -10.88
N VAL A 66 -8.17 -20.62 -11.62
CA VAL A 66 -8.84 -19.43 -11.10
C VAL A 66 -9.92 -19.80 -10.10
N ARG A 67 -9.95 -19.08 -8.98
CA ARG A 67 -10.90 -19.28 -7.90
C ARG A 67 -11.72 -18.02 -7.69
N PHE A 68 -13.00 -18.24 -7.40
CA PHE A 68 -13.92 -17.19 -7.00
C PHE A 68 -14.52 -17.57 -5.66
N THR A 69 -14.72 -16.59 -4.78
CA THR A 69 -15.56 -16.74 -3.58
C THR A 69 -17.04 -16.82 -3.99
N SER A 70 -17.92 -17.20 -3.04
CA SER A 70 -19.36 -17.23 -3.33
C SER A 70 -19.90 -15.84 -3.66
N LYS A 71 -19.46 -14.81 -2.93
CA LYS A 71 -19.78 -13.39 -3.19
C LYS A 71 -19.32 -12.94 -4.57
N GLN A 72 -18.08 -13.24 -4.95
CA GLN A 72 -17.55 -12.90 -6.28
C GLN A 72 -18.30 -13.61 -7.40
N TRP A 73 -18.65 -14.88 -7.23
CA TRP A 73 -19.38 -15.64 -8.24
C TRP A 73 -20.81 -15.11 -8.45
N GLN A 74 -21.50 -14.75 -7.35
CA GLN A 74 -22.82 -14.10 -7.42
C GLN A 74 -22.74 -12.74 -8.11
N GLY A 75 -21.74 -11.92 -7.77
CA GLY A 75 -21.50 -10.63 -8.44
C GLY A 75 -21.24 -10.80 -9.94
N LEU A 76 -20.42 -11.77 -10.32
CA LEU A 76 -20.15 -12.09 -11.74
C LEU A 76 -21.40 -12.57 -12.47
N ALA A 77 -22.25 -13.37 -11.81
CA ALA A 77 -23.53 -13.80 -12.38
C ALA A 77 -24.45 -12.61 -12.66
N ALA A 78 -24.53 -11.66 -11.73
CA ALA A 78 -25.29 -10.42 -11.92
C ALA A 78 -24.77 -9.60 -13.11
N VAL A 79 -23.44 -9.46 -13.25
CA VAL A 79 -22.82 -8.79 -14.42
C VAL A 79 -23.22 -9.49 -15.71
N VAL A 80 -23.10 -10.82 -15.78
CA VAL A 80 -23.45 -11.59 -16.99
C VAL A 80 -24.93 -11.48 -17.32
N GLN A 81 -25.81 -11.47 -16.32
CA GLN A 81 -27.25 -11.28 -16.53
C GLN A 81 -27.54 -9.89 -17.11
N ARG A 82 -26.95 -8.82 -16.58
CA ARG A 82 -27.14 -7.45 -17.10
C ARG A 82 -26.60 -7.28 -18.51
N LEU A 83 -25.46 -7.91 -18.83
CA LEU A 83 -24.91 -7.92 -20.18
C LEU A 83 -25.86 -8.59 -21.19
N LYS A 84 -26.56 -9.67 -20.79
CA LYS A 84 -27.55 -10.32 -21.66
C LYS A 84 -28.73 -9.40 -21.95
N VAL A 85 -29.30 -8.77 -20.93
CA VAL A 85 -30.41 -7.80 -21.09
C VAL A 85 -30.05 -6.70 -22.08
N LEU A 86 -28.86 -6.11 -21.94
CA LEU A 86 -28.39 -5.07 -22.87
C LEU A 86 -28.10 -5.61 -24.27
N ALA A 87 -27.59 -6.82 -24.40
CA ALA A 87 -27.36 -7.45 -25.70
C ALA A 87 -28.69 -7.74 -26.43
N ASP A 88 -29.70 -8.22 -25.71
CA ASP A 88 -31.03 -8.50 -26.25
C ASP A 88 -31.71 -7.18 -26.69
N LYS A 89 -31.62 -6.13 -25.87
CA LYS A 89 -32.09 -4.77 -26.21
C LYS A 89 -31.42 -4.24 -27.48
N ARG A 90 -30.09 -4.34 -27.59
CA ARG A 90 -29.33 -3.87 -28.77
C ARG A 90 -29.68 -4.68 -30.02
N THR A 91 -29.96 -5.97 -29.87
CA THR A 91 -30.39 -6.84 -30.97
C THR A 91 -31.80 -6.46 -31.43
N ALA A 92 -32.70 -6.13 -30.51
CA ALA A 92 -34.06 -5.67 -30.81
C ALA A 92 -34.11 -4.27 -31.46
N ALA A 93 -33.15 -3.39 -31.16
CA ALA A 93 -33.14 -1.99 -31.63
C ALA A 93 -32.60 -1.77 -33.06
N GLY A 94 -31.92 -2.75 -33.67
CA GLY A 94 -31.59 -2.76 -35.12
C GLY A 94 -30.64 -1.69 -35.70
N ARG A 95 -30.25 -0.61 -34.99
CA ARG A 95 -29.21 0.38 -35.37
C ARG A 95 -28.73 1.20 -34.15
N PRO A 96 -27.57 1.89 -34.21
CA PRO A 96 -26.99 2.54 -33.05
C PRO A 96 -27.86 3.73 -32.64
N VAL A 97 -28.38 3.67 -31.41
CA VAL A 97 -29.17 4.72 -30.79
C VAL A 97 -28.28 5.97 -30.71
N ALA A 98 -28.68 7.04 -31.40
CA ALA A 98 -28.12 8.37 -31.21
C ALA A 98 -28.25 8.74 -29.72
N ALA A 99 -27.20 9.36 -29.18
CA ALA A 99 -27.08 9.74 -27.78
C ALA A 99 -28.37 10.36 -27.22
N ALA A 100 -29.17 9.56 -26.53
CA ALA A 100 -30.16 10.07 -25.61
C ALA A 100 -29.38 10.46 -24.35
N GLU A 101 -29.49 11.72 -23.96
CA GLU A 101 -28.73 12.34 -22.86
C GLU A 101 -29.16 11.82 -21.47
N GLU A 102 -30.16 10.94 -21.38
CA GLU A 102 -30.54 10.23 -20.16
C GLU A 102 -29.82 8.88 -20.05
N GLN A 103 -29.12 8.64 -18.94
CA GLN A 103 -28.44 7.37 -18.66
C GLN A 103 -29.43 6.19 -18.71
N ASP A 104 -29.24 5.26 -19.66
CA ASP A 104 -30.05 4.03 -19.75
C ASP A 104 -30.02 3.30 -18.39
N PRO A 105 -31.18 3.05 -17.76
CA PRO A 105 -31.24 2.42 -16.44
C PRO A 105 -30.58 1.04 -16.40
N ASP A 106 -30.55 0.32 -17.53
CA ASP A 106 -29.84 -0.97 -17.62
C ASP A 106 -28.32 -0.81 -17.76
N GLU A 107 -27.85 0.26 -18.41
CA GLU A 107 -26.42 0.60 -18.42
C GLU A 107 -25.96 1.03 -17.01
N ALA A 108 -26.78 1.81 -16.29
CA ALA A 108 -26.53 2.15 -14.89
C ALA A 108 -26.57 0.91 -13.97
N ALA A 109 -27.48 -0.04 -14.22
CA ALA A 109 -27.54 -1.30 -13.48
C ALA A 109 -26.33 -2.21 -13.75
N LEU A 110 -25.85 -2.25 -15.00
CA LEU A 110 -24.61 -2.94 -15.36
C LEU A 110 -23.42 -2.27 -14.66
N ASP A 111 -23.33 -0.95 -14.68
CA ASP A 111 -22.29 -0.16 -14.01
C ASP A 111 -22.19 -0.51 -12.52
N ARG A 112 -23.32 -0.52 -11.80
CA ARG A 112 -23.38 -0.94 -10.39
C ARG A 112 -22.94 -2.39 -10.17
N ALA A 113 -23.40 -3.31 -11.02
CA ALA A 113 -23.04 -4.74 -10.91
C ALA A 113 -21.54 -4.98 -11.14
N VAL A 114 -20.96 -4.32 -12.16
CA VAL A 114 -19.53 -4.39 -12.47
C VAL A 114 -18.72 -3.83 -11.30
N PHE A 115 -19.11 -2.67 -10.76
CA PHE A 115 -18.45 -2.08 -9.60
C PHE A 115 -18.44 -3.03 -8.41
N ALA A 116 -19.60 -3.54 -8.00
CA ALA A 116 -19.72 -4.44 -6.87
C ALA A 116 -18.86 -5.70 -7.03
N PHE A 117 -18.78 -6.26 -8.25
CA PHE A 117 -17.91 -7.37 -8.57
C PHE A 117 -16.42 -7.01 -8.44
N CYS A 118 -16.00 -5.86 -9.00
CA CYS A 118 -14.64 -5.34 -8.88
C CYS A 118 -14.23 -5.15 -7.42
N ILE A 119 -15.05 -4.48 -6.61
CA ILE A 119 -14.82 -4.28 -5.18
C ILE A 119 -14.72 -5.61 -4.43
N SER A 120 -15.58 -6.58 -4.75
CA SER A 120 -15.49 -7.92 -4.15
C SER A 120 -14.18 -8.65 -4.47
N SER A 121 -13.55 -8.32 -5.60
CA SER A 121 -12.24 -8.82 -5.99
C SER A 121 -11.11 -8.09 -5.26
N LEU A 122 -11.23 -6.77 -5.09
CA LEU A 122 -10.22 -5.93 -4.42
C LEU A 122 -10.19 -6.14 -2.90
N LYS A 123 -11.35 -6.21 -2.26
CA LYS A 123 -11.51 -6.39 -0.80
C LYS A 123 -11.40 -7.85 -0.33
N GLN A 124 -11.00 -8.79 -1.19
CA GLN A 124 -10.83 -10.18 -0.78
C GLN A 124 -9.69 -10.30 0.23
N LYS A 125 -9.99 -10.82 1.43
CA LYS A 125 -8.99 -11.15 2.43
C LYS A 125 -8.14 -12.34 1.95
N ILE A 126 -6.83 -12.14 1.87
CA ILE A 126 -5.85 -13.14 1.44
C ILE A 126 -5.01 -13.52 2.66
N ARG A 127 -4.78 -14.83 2.85
CA ARG A 127 -3.90 -15.32 3.93
C ARG A 127 -2.54 -15.79 3.42
N ARG A 128 -2.50 -16.91 2.69
CA ARG A 128 -1.25 -17.57 2.28
C ARG A 128 -1.09 -17.71 0.78
N ARG A 129 -2.18 -17.99 0.05
CA ARG A 129 -2.15 -18.21 -1.39
C ARG A 129 -2.69 -16.98 -2.11
N VAL A 130 -1.80 -16.04 -2.42
CA VAL A 130 -2.15 -14.75 -3.01
C VAL A 130 -2.93 -14.89 -4.33
N TYR A 131 -2.60 -15.89 -5.13
CA TYR A 131 -3.27 -16.19 -6.41
C TYR A 131 -4.61 -16.91 -6.27
N GLU A 132 -5.15 -17.10 -5.06
CA GLU A 132 -6.57 -17.46 -4.88
C GLU A 132 -7.50 -16.27 -5.12
N ASN A 133 -6.96 -15.06 -5.19
CA ASN A 133 -7.68 -13.89 -5.64
C ASN A 133 -7.75 -13.88 -7.18
N PRO A 134 -8.94 -13.76 -7.80
CA PRO A 134 -9.08 -13.85 -9.25
C PRO A 134 -8.39 -12.70 -10.00
N LEU A 135 -8.31 -11.51 -9.41
CA LEU A 135 -7.58 -10.37 -9.98
C LEU A 135 -6.07 -10.60 -9.93
N LEU A 136 -5.54 -11.11 -8.81
CA LEU A 136 -4.12 -11.47 -8.72
C LEU A 136 -3.78 -12.69 -9.58
N HIS A 137 -4.67 -13.65 -9.70
CA HIS A 137 -4.53 -14.74 -10.67
C HIS A 137 -4.48 -14.20 -12.10
N PHE A 138 -5.33 -13.22 -12.45
CA PHE A 138 -5.30 -12.61 -13.77
C PHE A 138 -3.97 -11.89 -14.06
N THR A 139 -3.29 -11.32 -13.06
CA THR A 139 -1.97 -10.73 -13.30
C THR A 139 -0.96 -11.78 -13.76
N SER A 140 -1.00 -13.02 -13.27
CA SER A 140 -0.13 -14.08 -13.79
C SER A 140 -0.50 -14.48 -15.22
N VAL A 141 -1.80 -14.48 -15.57
CA VAL A 141 -2.27 -14.70 -16.94
C VAL A 141 -1.74 -13.63 -17.90
N LEU A 142 -1.59 -12.38 -17.45
CA LEU A 142 -1.02 -11.30 -18.25
C LEU A 142 0.46 -11.51 -18.60
N ALA A 143 1.16 -12.42 -17.92
CA ALA A 143 2.54 -12.77 -18.26
C ALA A 143 2.60 -13.63 -19.54
N ILE A 144 1.49 -14.18 -20.01
CA ILE A 144 1.40 -14.92 -21.26
C ILE A 144 1.11 -13.93 -22.40
N GLY A 145 2.07 -13.83 -23.32
CA GLY A 145 2.01 -12.94 -24.47
C GLY A 145 0.88 -13.30 -25.43
N PRO A 146 0.18 -12.32 -26.01
CA PRO A 146 -1.05 -12.54 -26.78
C PRO A 146 -0.84 -13.24 -28.12
N THR A 147 0.36 -13.15 -28.71
CA THR A 147 0.60 -13.53 -30.11
C THR A 147 1.32 -14.87 -30.29
N LYS A 148 2.18 -15.27 -29.35
CA LYS A 148 3.06 -16.45 -29.49
C LYS A 148 3.06 -17.38 -28.28
N ALA A 149 2.17 -17.15 -27.30
CA ALA A 149 2.20 -17.81 -25.98
C ALA A 149 3.58 -17.75 -25.28
N LEU A 150 4.42 -16.78 -25.66
CA LEU A 150 5.71 -16.52 -25.03
C LEU A 150 5.52 -15.66 -23.78
N TRP A 151 6.44 -15.79 -22.83
CA TRP A 151 6.44 -14.94 -21.64
C TRP A 151 6.68 -13.47 -22.00
N VAL A 152 5.89 -12.58 -21.41
CA VAL A 152 6.08 -11.14 -21.52
C VAL A 152 7.38 -10.75 -20.80
N PRO A 153 8.27 -9.95 -21.41
CA PRO A 153 9.46 -9.46 -20.75
C PRO A 153 9.15 -8.71 -19.45
N ALA A 154 9.96 -8.91 -18.41
CA ALA A 154 9.72 -8.35 -17.07
C ALA A 154 9.51 -6.83 -17.07
N HIS A 155 10.27 -6.08 -17.86
CA HIS A 155 10.16 -4.61 -17.97
C HIS A 155 8.81 -4.15 -18.54
N SER A 156 8.17 -4.97 -19.39
CA SER A 156 6.86 -4.68 -19.99
C SER A 156 5.71 -5.03 -19.05
N PHE A 157 5.95 -5.97 -18.12
CA PHE A 157 4.95 -6.43 -17.16
C PHE A 157 4.62 -5.36 -16.10
N THR A 158 5.62 -4.58 -15.66
CA THR A 158 5.45 -3.49 -14.68
C THR A 158 4.39 -2.48 -15.10
N ARG A 159 4.33 -2.12 -16.39
CA ARG A 159 3.34 -1.17 -16.91
C ARG A 159 1.91 -1.73 -16.83
N SER A 160 1.74 -3.04 -17.00
CA SER A 160 0.44 -3.70 -16.89
C SER A 160 -0.06 -3.72 -15.44
N LEU A 161 0.83 -4.03 -14.49
CA LEU A 161 0.50 -3.97 -13.06
C LEU A 161 0.19 -2.55 -12.60
N ALA A 162 0.92 -1.55 -13.10
CA ALA A 162 0.66 -0.15 -12.79
C ALA A 162 -0.75 0.27 -13.20
N GLY A 163 -1.23 -0.18 -14.37
CA GLY A 163 -2.59 0.10 -14.82
C GLY A 163 -3.66 -0.55 -13.94
N ILE A 164 -3.46 -1.82 -13.56
CA ILE A 164 -4.36 -2.50 -12.63
C ILE A 164 -4.40 -1.77 -11.28
N LEU A 165 -3.24 -1.46 -10.69
CA LEU A 165 -3.16 -0.74 -9.42
C LEU A 165 -3.83 0.62 -9.46
N TRP A 166 -3.66 1.35 -10.56
CA TRP A 166 -4.27 2.67 -10.73
C TRP A 166 -5.80 2.57 -10.78
N CYS A 167 -6.37 1.67 -11.59
CA CYS A 167 -7.81 1.43 -11.64
C CYS A 167 -8.35 0.94 -10.28
N SER A 168 -7.62 0.05 -9.60
CA SER A 168 -7.98 -0.43 -8.26
C SER A 168 -8.09 0.72 -7.25
N ARG A 169 -7.17 1.70 -7.30
CA ARG A 169 -7.20 2.87 -6.40
C ARG A 169 -8.42 3.73 -6.65
N VAL A 170 -8.77 4.00 -7.91
CA VAL A 170 -9.96 4.79 -8.25
C VAL A 170 -11.24 4.09 -7.81
N LEU A 171 -11.34 2.77 -8.01
CA LEU A 171 -12.51 1.99 -7.58
C LEU A 171 -12.63 1.94 -6.05
N MET A 172 -11.52 1.73 -5.33
CA MET A 172 -11.50 1.77 -3.87
C MET A 172 -11.83 3.15 -3.31
N LEU A 173 -11.43 4.21 -4.01
CA LEU A 173 -11.78 5.57 -3.64
C LEU A 173 -13.30 5.75 -3.68
N GLU A 174 -13.95 5.47 -4.81
CA GLU A 174 -15.41 5.53 -4.94
C GLU A 174 -16.12 4.66 -3.87
N ASP A 175 -15.62 3.44 -3.60
CA ASP A 175 -16.24 2.52 -2.65
C ASP A 175 -16.13 2.99 -1.19
N SER A 176 -15.12 3.79 -0.85
CA SER A 176 -15.02 4.44 0.45
C SER A 176 -16.05 5.54 0.63
N PHE A 177 -16.53 6.16 -0.46
CA PHE A 177 -17.55 7.22 -0.44
C PHE A 177 -18.97 6.72 -0.74
N ALA A 178 -19.14 5.47 -1.19
CA ALA A 178 -20.44 4.86 -1.51
C ALA A 178 -21.53 4.88 -0.40
N PRO A 179 -21.23 4.89 0.92
CA PRO A 179 -22.26 5.04 1.95
C PRO A 179 -22.97 6.40 1.93
N TYR A 180 -22.34 7.44 1.37
CA TYR A 180 -22.78 8.84 1.47
C TYR A 180 -23.60 9.29 0.25
N ASP A 181 -23.52 8.58 -0.88
CA ASP A 181 -24.44 8.74 -2.04
C ASP A 181 -25.92 8.49 -1.68
N LYS A 182 -26.21 7.90 -0.50
CA LYS A 182 -27.57 7.61 -0.03
C LYS A 182 -28.20 8.71 0.81
N VAL A 183 -27.41 9.64 1.34
CA VAL A 183 -27.92 10.72 2.21
C VAL A 183 -28.49 11.88 1.39
N GLY A 184 -28.06 12.04 0.13
CA GLY A 184 -28.57 13.06 -0.80
C GLY A 184 -29.83 12.69 -1.60
N ILE A 185 -30.46 11.53 -1.33
CA ILE A 185 -31.67 11.06 -2.05
C ILE A 185 -32.76 10.66 -1.05
N GLU A 186 -33.01 11.44 -0.01
CA GLU A 186 -34.26 11.38 0.75
C GLU A 186 -34.65 12.81 1.15
N ASP A 187 -35.33 13.53 0.25
CA ASP A 187 -36.35 14.53 0.63
C ASP A 187 -37.19 14.97 -0.57
N SER A 188 -38.01 14.04 -1.07
CA SER A 188 -39.16 14.40 -1.90
C SER A 188 -40.22 13.28 -1.90
N SER A 189 -40.67 12.82 -0.73
CA SER A 189 -41.98 12.16 -0.61
C SER A 189 -42.38 11.90 0.85
N SER A 190 -42.97 12.91 1.50
CA SER A 190 -44.05 12.70 2.48
C SER A 190 -44.58 14.06 2.94
N ASN A 191 -45.54 14.62 2.21
CA ASN A 191 -46.47 15.57 2.84
C ASN A 191 -47.78 14.81 3.05
N ASP A 192 -47.85 14.15 4.21
CA ASP A 192 -49.08 13.53 4.69
C ASP A 192 -49.95 14.62 5.33
N GLY A 193 -51.24 14.58 5.02
CA GLY A 193 -52.18 15.65 5.35
C GLY A 193 -52.42 15.76 6.86
N SER A 194 -52.51 16.99 7.34
CA SER A 194 -53.35 17.30 8.50
C SER A 194 -53.83 18.74 8.43
N SER A 195 -55.16 18.84 8.39
CA SER A 195 -55.99 20.02 8.43
C SER A 195 -55.70 20.88 9.66
N ASN A 196 -55.74 22.20 9.51
CA ASN A 196 -56.47 23.03 10.47
C ASN A 196 -56.93 24.36 9.84
N ASP A 197 -58.20 24.64 10.11
CA ASP A 197 -58.96 25.86 9.80
C ASP A 197 -58.35 27.12 10.43
N GLY A 198 -58.62 28.28 9.80
CA GLY A 198 -58.89 29.50 10.57
C GLY A 198 -58.42 30.84 9.99
N SER A 199 -59.37 31.53 9.34
CA SER A 199 -59.62 32.99 9.44
C SER A 199 -59.07 33.95 8.38
N SER A 200 -60.06 34.50 7.67
CA SER A 200 -60.15 35.71 6.82
C SER A 200 -59.68 37.02 7.48
N CYS A 201 -59.04 37.91 6.70
CA CYS A 201 -59.58 39.25 6.32
C CYS A 201 -58.59 40.12 5.47
N ASP A 202 -59.09 40.53 4.29
CA ASP A 202 -59.08 41.85 3.63
C ASP A 202 -57.83 42.75 3.46
N GLY A 203 -57.67 43.24 2.21
CA GLY A 203 -57.28 44.63 1.87
C GLY A 203 -55.97 44.78 1.08
N ASP A 204 -56.04 44.97 -0.25
CA ASP A 204 -55.85 46.27 -0.96
C ASP A 204 -54.36 46.52 -1.30
N GLY A 205 -53.88 46.40 -2.54
CA GLY A 205 -54.10 47.32 -3.65
C GLY A 205 -52.78 48.06 -3.96
N GLY A 206 -52.22 47.92 -5.17
CA GLY A 206 -51.11 48.77 -5.61
C GLY A 206 -50.12 48.14 -6.60
N ASP A 207 -50.49 48.15 -7.89
CA ASP A 207 -49.53 48.09 -8.99
C ASP A 207 -48.81 49.44 -9.14
N HIS A 208 -47.47 49.45 -9.18
CA HIS A 208 -46.69 50.38 -10.01
C HIS A 208 -45.21 49.96 -10.12
N ASP A 209 -44.89 49.44 -11.32
CA ASP A 209 -43.77 49.73 -12.21
C ASP A 209 -42.40 50.29 -11.73
N SER A 210 -41.38 49.70 -12.39
CA SER A 210 -40.08 50.28 -12.80
C SER A 210 -38.83 49.99 -11.94
N SER A 211 -38.08 49.00 -12.42
CA SER A 211 -36.62 49.00 -12.65
C SER A 211 -35.71 49.68 -11.64
N ASP A 212 -34.96 48.88 -10.87
CA ASP A 212 -33.53 49.13 -10.75
C ASP A 212 -32.74 47.84 -10.53
N SER A 213 -31.65 47.72 -11.27
CA SER A 213 -30.69 46.63 -11.25
C SER A 213 -29.86 46.68 -9.98
N GLY A 214 -30.15 45.79 -9.04
CA GLY A 214 -29.31 45.52 -7.87
C GLY A 214 -28.92 44.04 -7.84
N SER A 215 -27.68 43.74 -8.19
CA SER A 215 -27.07 42.42 -8.07
C SER A 215 -27.10 41.97 -6.60
N ASN A 216 -27.85 40.91 -6.31
CA ASN A 216 -27.83 40.24 -5.01
C ASN A 216 -26.91 39.00 -5.12
N PRO A 217 -25.74 38.96 -4.46
CA PRO A 217 -24.81 37.85 -4.60
C PRO A 217 -24.88 36.93 -3.38
N ASP A 218 -26.04 36.37 -3.04
CA ASP A 218 -26.14 35.50 -1.84
C ASP A 218 -27.11 34.32 -2.10
N ALA A 219 -26.73 33.47 -3.03
CA ALA A 219 -27.34 32.14 -3.20
C ALA A 219 -26.24 31.10 -3.44
N GLU A 220 -25.36 30.89 -2.45
CA GLU A 220 -24.48 29.73 -2.40
C GLU A 220 -24.46 29.12 -1.00
N SER A 221 -24.24 27.80 -0.98
CA SER A 221 -23.88 26.97 0.17
C SER A 221 -25.01 26.45 1.06
N GLY A 222 -25.67 25.38 0.59
CA GLY A 222 -26.34 24.40 1.45
C GLY A 222 -25.75 22.98 1.32
N GLY A 223 -24.65 22.82 0.58
CA GLY A 223 -24.07 21.50 0.26
C GLY A 223 -22.56 21.35 0.52
N ASP A 224 -21.87 22.42 0.96
CA ASP A 224 -20.41 22.40 1.13
C ASP A 224 -20.00 21.87 2.53
N GLU A 225 -20.78 22.17 3.59
CA GLU A 225 -20.50 21.70 4.96
C GLU A 225 -20.57 20.17 5.08
N THR A 226 -21.56 19.52 4.45
CA THR A 226 -21.71 18.06 4.49
C THR A 226 -20.58 17.34 3.74
N ASP A 227 -20.09 17.92 2.65
CA ASP A 227 -19.01 17.33 1.85
C ASP A 227 -17.63 17.46 2.54
N GLU A 228 -17.43 18.50 3.34
CA GLU A 228 -16.24 18.66 4.20
C GLU A 228 -16.22 17.66 5.35
N GLU A 229 -17.34 17.53 6.08
CA GLU A 229 -17.46 16.57 7.19
C GLU A 229 -17.23 15.12 6.72
N VAL A 230 -17.77 14.75 5.56
CA VAL A 230 -17.56 13.42 4.96
C VAL A 230 -16.09 13.21 4.55
N ALA A 231 -15.44 14.23 4.00
CA ALA A 231 -14.03 14.16 3.64
C ALA A 231 -13.15 13.95 4.89
N GLU A 232 -13.42 14.70 5.95
CA GLU A 232 -12.73 14.59 7.24
C GLU A 232 -12.94 13.21 7.86
N GLU A 233 -14.18 12.70 7.90
CA GLU A 233 -14.48 11.37 8.46
C GLU A 233 -13.75 10.24 7.71
N VAL A 234 -13.68 10.31 6.37
CA VAL A 234 -12.96 9.32 5.56
C VAL A 234 -11.45 9.38 5.84
N ILE A 235 -10.87 10.58 5.98
CA ILE A 235 -9.46 10.76 6.34
C ILE A 235 -9.19 10.20 7.74
N GLU A 236 -10.07 10.48 8.71
CA GLU A 236 -9.96 9.96 10.07
C GLU A 236 -10.07 8.44 10.13
N ASN A 237 -11.03 7.86 9.40
CA ASN A 237 -11.21 6.41 9.31
C ASN A 237 -10.00 5.73 8.67
N PHE A 238 -9.40 6.37 7.65
CA PHE A 238 -8.14 5.90 7.04
C PHE A 238 -6.98 5.97 8.05
N ALA A 239 -6.84 7.08 8.77
CA ALA A 239 -5.82 7.25 9.82
C ALA A 239 -6.03 6.28 11.00
N ARG A 240 -7.27 5.93 11.32
CA ARG A 240 -7.61 4.90 12.33
C ARG A 240 -7.21 3.51 11.85
N GLY A 241 -7.59 3.13 10.63
CA GLY A 241 -7.19 1.85 10.03
C GLY A 241 -5.68 1.70 9.89
N TYR A 242 -4.97 2.79 9.59
CA TYR A 242 -3.51 2.86 9.66
C TYR A 242 -2.98 2.49 11.05
N ARG A 243 -3.47 3.17 12.09
CA ARG A 243 -3.04 2.96 13.47
C ARG A 243 -3.33 1.53 13.92
N GLU A 244 -4.53 1.02 13.68
CA GLU A 244 -4.90 -0.36 13.99
C GLU A 244 -3.97 -1.36 13.30
N TRP A 245 -3.74 -1.21 11.99
CA TRP A 245 -2.83 -2.09 11.25
C TRP A 245 -1.38 -2.02 11.75
N LEU A 246 -0.91 -0.81 12.10
CA LEU A 246 0.44 -0.62 12.65
C LEU A 246 0.57 -1.27 14.04
N CYS A 247 -0.42 -1.08 14.90
CA CYS A 247 -0.51 -1.66 16.24
C CYS A 247 -0.50 -3.20 16.19
N ASP A 248 -1.41 -3.78 15.39
CA ASP A 248 -1.55 -5.23 15.21
C ASP A 248 -0.33 -5.84 14.49
N GLY A 249 0.39 -5.03 13.72
CA GLY A 249 1.54 -5.44 12.93
C GLY A 249 2.89 -5.12 13.58
N ALA A 250 3.47 -3.99 13.18
CA ALA A 250 4.86 -3.65 13.49
C ALA A 250 5.09 -3.39 14.98
N GLU A 251 4.16 -2.74 15.68
CA GLU A 251 4.32 -2.46 17.13
C GLU A 251 4.25 -3.73 17.96
N THR A 252 3.29 -4.61 17.70
CA THR A 252 3.18 -5.90 18.41
C THR A 252 4.45 -6.74 18.23
N LEU A 253 5.00 -6.78 17.02
CA LEU A 253 6.25 -7.50 16.73
C LEU A 253 7.45 -6.82 17.40
N LEU A 254 7.55 -5.49 17.36
CA LEU A 254 8.60 -4.74 18.05
C LEU A 254 8.54 -4.95 19.57
N ASN A 255 7.34 -4.94 20.15
CA ASN A 255 7.13 -5.21 21.56
C ASN A 255 7.65 -6.59 21.95
N GLY A 256 7.38 -7.62 21.16
CA GLY A 256 7.93 -8.96 21.38
C GLY A 256 9.47 -9.04 21.27
N LEU A 257 10.06 -8.24 20.38
CA LEU A 257 11.51 -8.11 20.24
C LEU A 257 12.14 -7.36 21.42
N LEU A 258 11.41 -6.43 22.04
CA LEU A 258 11.82 -5.64 23.21
C LEU A 258 11.30 -6.23 24.54
N ALA A 259 11.09 -7.55 24.60
CA ALA A 259 10.67 -8.25 25.82
C ALA A 259 9.37 -7.70 26.48
N GLY A 260 8.45 -7.16 25.69
CA GLY A 260 7.17 -6.62 26.18
C GLY A 260 7.24 -5.20 26.72
N THR A 261 8.36 -4.50 26.55
CA THR A 261 8.61 -3.18 27.15
C THR A 261 8.38 -2.00 26.20
N TRP A 262 7.83 -2.22 24.99
CA TRP A 262 7.69 -1.15 24.00
C TRP A 262 6.86 0.03 24.50
N ALA A 263 5.75 -0.23 25.20
CA ALA A 263 4.90 0.83 25.74
C ALA A 263 5.64 1.77 26.72
N GLN A 264 6.64 1.25 27.44
CA GLN A 264 7.47 2.01 28.38
C GLN A 264 8.60 2.75 27.66
N ILE A 265 9.16 2.14 26.60
CA ILE A 265 10.28 2.69 25.85
C ILE A 265 9.84 3.73 24.81
N ARG A 266 8.68 3.54 24.17
CA ARG A 266 8.15 4.44 23.14
C ARG A 266 8.17 5.93 23.54
N PRO A 267 7.67 6.34 24.73
CA PRO A 267 7.69 7.75 25.13
C PRO A 267 9.10 8.29 25.41
N THR A 268 10.09 7.43 25.64
CA THR A 268 11.49 7.87 25.83
C THR A 268 12.16 8.28 24.53
N ILE A 269 11.56 7.99 23.36
CA ILE A 269 12.05 8.41 22.05
C ILE A 269 11.39 9.75 21.71
N VAL A 270 12.01 10.84 22.17
CA VAL A 270 11.60 12.20 21.81
C VAL A 270 12.24 12.54 20.47
N LEU A 271 11.48 12.39 19.38
CA LEU A 271 12.02 12.51 18.03
C LEU A 271 12.60 13.90 17.74
N GLY A 272 11.98 14.96 18.28
CA GLY A 272 12.45 16.35 18.11
C GLY A 272 13.83 16.63 18.72
N ASP A 273 14.27 15.82 19.69
CA ASP A 273 15.56 15.97 20.37
C ASP A 273 16.70 15.21 19.64
N ILE A 274 16.37 14.44 18.60
CA ILE A 274 17.36 13.68 17.84
C ILE A 274 18.09 14.63 16.89
N ILE A 275 19.41 14.75 17.10
CA ILE A 275 20.29 15.53 16.22
C ILE A 275 20.83 14.65 15.11
N ASP A 276 20.54 14.99 13.87
CA ASP A 276 21.07 14.30 12.69
C ASP A 276 21.67 15.28 11.67
N SER A 277 22.54 14.75 10.81
CA SER A 277 23.21 15.50 9.74
C SER A 277 22.83 14.93 8.38
N LEU A 278 22.31 15.74 7.46
CA LEU A 278 22.03 15.30 6.09
C LEU A 278 23.29 15.18 5.22
N VAL A 279 24.47 15.50 5.77
CA VAL A 279 25.75 15.47 5.08
C VAL A 279 26.44 14.13 5.36
N TYR A 280 27.28 13.70 4.42
CA TYR A 280 28.19 12.58 4.63
C TYR A 280 29.20 12.92 5.73
N GLU A 281 29.20 12.16 6.81
CA GLU A 281 30.10 12.36 7.95
C GLU A 281 31.21 11.31 8.05
N GLY A 282 31.16 10.28 7.20
CA GLY A 282 32.14 9.19 7.16
C GLY A 282 31.54 7.83 7.53
N PRO A 283 32.29 6.73 7.32
CA PRO A 283 31.77 5.37 7.48
C PRO A 283 31.20 5.10 8.88
N GLY A 284 30.02 4.48 8.95
CA GLY A 284 29.32 4.15 10.19
C GLY A 284 28.62 5.32 10.88
N ARG A 285 28.65 6.53 10.30
CA ARG A 285 27.99 7.71 10.87
C ARG A 285 26.49 7.73 10.57
N SER A 286 25.69 8.04 11.59
CA SER A 286 24.24 8.27 11.54
C SER A 286 23.77 8.95 12.82
N PHE A 287 22.47 9.31 12.91
CA PHE A 287 21.89 9.78 14.18
C PHE A 287 22.14 8.81 15.34
N ALA A 288 22.20 7.50 15.09
CA ALA A 288 22.41 6.50 16.12
C ALA A 288 23.85 6.51 16.68
N THR A 289 24.84 6.94 15.89
CA THR A 289 26.24 7.05 16.31
C THR A 289 26.66 8.48 16.64
N ASN A 290 25.75 9.45 16.54
CA ASN A 290 25.98 10.84 16.93
C ASN A 290 26.10 10.96 18.46
N SER A 291 27.18 11.61 18.93
CA SER A 291 27.46 11.78 20.36
C SER A 291 26.43 12.64 21.10
N LYS A 292 25.70 13.50 20.39
CA LYS A 292 24.60 14.30 20.95
C LYS A 292 23.38 13.45 21.29
N ASN A 293 23.23 12.29 20.65
CA ASN A 293 22.11 11.38 20.86
C ASN A 293 22.44 10.22 21.81
N ARG A 294 23.46 10.37 22.67
CA ARG A 294 23.87 9.33 23.64
C ARG A 294 22.75 8.89 24.58
N TRP A 295 21.75 9.74 24.82
CA TRP A 295 20.56 9.44 25.58
C TRP A 295 19.71 8.29 24.98
N LEU A 296 19.80 8.05 23.66
CA LEU A 296 19.17 6.88 23.00
C LEU A 296 19.82 5.55 23.40
N GLN A 297 21.06 5.58 23.93
CA GLN A 297 21.85 4.39 24.27
C GLN A 297 21.93 3.39 23.10
N ALA A 298 22.18 3.91 21.90
CA ALA A 298 22.28 3.10 20.70
C ALA A 298 23.40 2.06 20.81
N GLY A 299 23.18 0.89 20.21
CA GLY A 299 24.10 -0.24 20.23
C GLY A 299 23.51 -1.49 20.88
N VAL A 300 24.38 -2.47 21.16
CA VAL A 300 23.97 -3.79 21.64
C VAL A 300 23.56 -3.82 23.11
N GLY A 301 23.95 -2.82 23.90
CA GLY A 301 23.81 -2.83 25.36
C GLY A 301 22.36 -2.94 25.83
N LYS A 302 21.49 -2.06 25.31
CA LYS A 302 20.06 -2.04 25.65
C LYS A 302 19.38 -3.38 25.34
N MET A 303 19.65 -3.95 24.16
CA MET A 303 19.11 -5.27 23.80
C MET A 303 19.72 -6.39 24.65
N ALA A 304 21.02 -6.33 24.97
CA ALA A 304 21.65 -7.30 25.85
C ALA A 304 21.05 -7.30 27.25
N GLU A 305 20.61 -6.15 27.76
CA GLU A 305 19.87 -6.06 29.02
C GLU A 305 18.46 -6.66 28.88
N LEU A 306 17.68 -6.18 27.91
CA LEU A 306 16.26 -6.55 27.75
C LEU A 306 16.06 -8.03 27.38
N VAL A 307 16.82 -8.55 26.42
CA VAL A 307 16.63 -9.91 25.88
C VAL A 307 17.80 -10.84 26.14
N GLY A 308 18.94 -10.34 26.63
CA GLY A 308 20.12 -11.17 26.88
C GLY A 308 19.87 -12.33 27.84
N PRO A 309 19.15 -12.16 28.97
CA PRO A 309 18.81 -13.28 29.86
C PRO A 309 17.97 -14.38 29.20
N ARG A 310 17.14 -14.03 28.21
CA ARG A 310 16.35 -14.97 27.41
C ARG A 310 17.21 -15.70 26.38
N LEU A 311 18.12 -14.98 25.73
CA LEU A 311 18.91 -15.49 24.60
C LEU A 311 20.21 -16.17 25.00
N PHE A 312 20.77 -15.84 26.17
CA PHE A 312 22.06 -16.33 26.62
C PHE A 312 21.97 -16.93 28.02
N ARG A 313 22.84 -17.90 28.29
CA ARG A 313 23.05 -18.50 29.61
C ARG A 313 24.47 -18.23 30.04
N ALA A 314 24.65 -17.68 31.23
CA ALA A 314 25.96 -17.55 31.84
C ALA A 314 26.52 -18.94 32.19
N VAL A 315 27.78 -19.19 31.85
CA VAL A 315 28.52 -20.43 32.10
C VAL A 315 29.86 -20.02 32.71
N LYS A 316 30.09 -20.42 33.97
CA LYS A 316 31.38 -20.23 34.63
C LYS A 316 32.37 -21.23 34.07
N THR A 317 33.52 -20.77 33.60
CA THR A 317 34.63 -21.67 33.21
C THR A 317 35.44 -22.06 34.43
N GLN A 318 36.24 -23.13 34.31
CA GLN A 318 37.07 -23.68 35.38
C GLN A 318 38.06 -22.65 35.99
N GLY A 319 38.34 -21.54 35.31
CA GLY A 319 39.15 -20.42 35.81
C GLY A 319 38.36 -19.22 36.37
N GLY A 320 37.08 -19.39 36.74
CA GLY A 320 36.26 -18.32 37.33
C GLY A 320 35.74 -17.27 36.34
N ARG A 321 36.09 -17.37 35.05
CA ARG A 321 35.62 -16.43 34.01
C ARG A 321 34.19 -16.77 33.59
N THR A 322 33.30 -15.77 33.58
CA THR A 322 31.93 -15.96 33.08
C THR A 322 31.93 -15.88 31.55
N THR A 323 31.54 -16.97 30.91
CA THR A 323 31.25 -17.02 29.47
C THR A 323 29.74 -17.07 29.28
N TYR A 324 29.26 -16.78 28.07
CA TYR A 324 27.84 -16.79 27.77
C TYR A 324 27.60 -17.74 26.60
N LYS A 325 26.80 -18.77 26.83
CA LYS A 325 26.38 -19.73 25.81
C LYS A 325 25.01 -19.31 25.27
N CYS A 326 24.88 -19.24 23.96
CA CYS A 326 23.60 -18.90 23.33
C CYS A 326 22.59 -20.05 23.45
N ARG A 327 21.35 -19.72 23.78
CA ARG A 327 20.21 -20.63 23.74
C ARG A 327 19.69 -20.67 22.31
N ARG A 328 20.12 -21.69 21.57
CA ARG A 328 19.89 -21.80 20.12
C ARG A 328 18.42 -21.58 19.72
N GLN A 329 17.49 -22.31 20.32
CA GLN A 329 16.06 -22.19 20.02
C GLN A 329 15.52 -20.76 20.25
N ALA A 330 15.82 -20.15 21.39
CA ALA A 330 15.36 -18.80 21.69
C ALA A 330 15.96 -17.74 20.74
N ALA A 331 17.20 -17.95 20.28
CA ALA A 331 17.83 -17.08 19.30
C ALA A 331 17.25 -17.26 17.88
N GLU A 332 16.94 -18.49 17.48
CA GLU A 332 16.24 -18.78 16.21
C GLU A 332 14.83 -18.17 16.20
N GLU A 333 14.08 -18.32 17.29
CA GLU A 333 12.77 -17.68 17.45
C GLU A 333 12.88 -16.15 17.37
N PHE A 334 13.89 -15.55 18.01
CA PHE A 334 14.14 -14.12 17.94
C PHE A 334 14.45 -13.67 16.51
N ILE A 335 15.30 -14.39 15.77
CA ILE A 335 15.64 -14.09 14.37
C ILE A 335 14.40 -14.20 13.48
N LEU A 336 13.58 -15.23 13.66
CA LEU A 336 12.33 -15.39 12.90
C LEU A 336 11.34 -14.26 13.20
N HIS A 337 11.24 -13.85 14.47
CA HIS A 337 10.42 -12.71 14.89
C HIS A 337 10.94 -11.40 14.25
N LEU A 338 12.25 -11.19 14.23
CA LEU A 338 12.89 -10.03 13.61
C LEU A 338 12.66 -10.01 12.09
N LYS A 339 12.74 -11.16 11.40
CA LYS A 339 12.39 -11.27 9.98
C LYS A 339 10.94 -10.84 9.72
N ARG A 340 9.98 -11.30 10.54
CA ARG A 340 8.57 -10.89 10.42
C ARG A 340 8.37 -9.39 10.69
N PHE A 341 9.05 -8.86 11.69
CA PHE A 341 9.05 -7.43 11.98
C PHE A 341 9.54 -6.63 10.76
N LYS A 342 10.69 -6.99 10.18
CA LYS A 342 11.24 -6.32 9.00
C LYS A 342 10.28 -6.35 7.80
N SER A 343 9.64 -7.48 7.52
CA SER A 343 8.64 -7.58 6.43
C SER A 343 7.44 -6.67 6.66
N THR A 344 6.99 -6.55 7.91
CA THR A 344 5.87 -5.68 8.29
C THR A 344 6.29 -4.21 8.23
N MET A 345 7.50 -3.90 8.68
CA MET A 345 8.08 -2.56 8.62
C MET A 345 8.28 -2.10 7.17
N LEU A 346 8.73 -2.97 6.27
CA LEU A 346 8.80 -2.68 4.83
C LEU A 346 7.43 -2.23 4.30
N ALA A 347 6.37 -2.97 4.62
CA ALA A 347 5.01 -2.61 4.22
C ALA A 347 4.58 -1.27 4.84
N ALA A 348 4.90 -1.04 6.11
CA ALA A 348 4.57 0.20 6.80
C ALA A 348 5.23 1.42 6.11
N VAL A 349 6.54 1.33 5.86
CA VAL A 349 7.31 2.37 5.19
C VAL A 349 6.83 2.58 3.74
N HIS A 350 6.50 1.50 3.03
CA HIS A 350 6.07 1.57 1.63
C HIS A 350 4.68 2.19 1.46
N ILE A 351 3.75 1.92 2.38
CA ILE A 351 2.37 2.39 2.31
C ILE A 351 2.25 3.80 2.90
N TRP A 352 2.92 4.05 4.03
CA TRP A 352 2.69 5.24 4.86
C TRP A 352 3.79 6.30 4.75
N GLY A 353 4.92 6.02 4.08
CA GLY A 353 5.98 6.99 3.83
C GLY A 353 5.70 8.00 2.70
N GLY A 354 4.42 8.21 2.34
CA GLY A 354 4.01 9.00 1.18
C GLY A 354 4.11 8.23 -0.13
N GLN A 355 4.70 8.83 -1.18
CA GLN A 355 4.76 8.18 -2.49
C GLN A 355 5.55 6.87 -2.43
N PRO A 356 4.94 5.71 -2.76
CA PRO A 356 5.60 4.42 -2.62
C PRO A 356 6.88 4.35 -3.45
N GLY A 357 8.00 4.02 -2.81
CA GLY A 357 9.26 3.77 -3.50
C GLY A 357 9.24 2.47 -4.29
N ARG A 358 10.03 2.42 -5.36
CA ARG A 358 10.20 1.16 -6.11
C ARG A 358 10.94 0.14 -5.27
N GLY A 359 10.84 -1.14 -5.65
CA GLY A 359 11.51 -2.25 -4.96
C GLY A 359 12.94 -1.90 -4.56
N PRO A 360 13.85 -1.58 -5.51
CA PRO A 360 15.23 -1.20 -5.19
C PRO A 360 15.33 0.01 -4.24
N GLU A 361 14.58 1.09 -4.50
CA GLU A 361 14.59 2.29 -3.65
C GLU A 361 14.24 1.98 -2.18
N MET A 362 13.37 0.98 -1.95
CA MET A 362 12.93 0.57 -0.62
C MET A 362 13.82 -0.49 0.02
N THR A 363 14.42 -1.38 -0.76
CA THR A 363 15.19 -2.52 -0.25
C THR A 363 16.69 -2.28 -0.17
N THR A 364 17.19 -1.15 -0.70
CA THR A 364 18.63 -0.79 -0.64
C THR A 364 18.91 0.44 0.23
N LEU A 365 18.02 0.72 1.19
CA LEU A 365 18.16 1.84 2.11
C LEU A 365 19.37 1.62 3.03
N LYS A 366 20.20 2.65 3.18
CA LYS A 366 21.33 2.66 4.10
C LYS A 366 20.98 3.39 5.38
N HIS A 367 21.21 2.78 6.55
CA HIS A 367 20.95 3.44 7.84
C HIS A 367 22.14 4.23 8.39
N CYS A 368 23.34 3.95 7.89
CA CYS A 368 24.57 4.68 8.21
C CYS A 368 25.37 4.90 6.94
N ASP A 369 26.23 5.91 6.99
CA ASP A 369 27.14 6.22 5.91
C ASP A 369 28.07 5.02 5.67
N THR A 370 28.33 4.76 4.40
CA THR A 370 29.22 3.68 3.95
C THR A 370 30.56 4.27 3.53
N GLU A 371 31.52 3.44 3.12
CA GLU A 371 32.82 3.91 2.64
C GLU A 371 32.69 4.92 1.48
N GLU A 372 31.76 4.67 0.57
CA GLU A 372 31.69 5.42 -0.70
C GLU A 372 30.45 6.31 -0.81
N LEU A 373 29.41 6.05 -0.01
CA LEU A 373 28.08 6.66 -0.19
C LEU A 373 27.44 7.09 1.13
N PRO A 374 26.69 8.21 1.12
CA PRO A 374 25.88 8.61 2.25
C PRO A 374 24.74 7.62 2.51
N ARG A 375 24.23 7.66 3.74
CA ARG A 375 23.04 6.93 4.14
C ARG A 375 21.77 7.46 3.46
N ASN A 376 20.68 6.71 3.61
CA ASN A 376 19.35 7.05 3.11
C ASN A 376 18.35 7.36 4.22
N VAL A 377 18.59 6.88 5.45
CA VAL A 377 17.72 7.08 6.61
C VAL A 377 18.26 8.23 7.46
N PHE A 378 17.45 9.26 7.65
CA PHE A 378 17.79 10.44 8.46
C PHE A 378 16.66 10.78 9.42
N VAL A 379 16.96 11.56 10.46
CA VAL A 379 15.95 12.24 11.29
C VAL A 379 16.03 13.74 11.02
N PHE A 380 14.92 14.34 10.60
CA PHE A 380 14.83 15.77 10.34
C PHE A 380 13.50 16.28 10.89
N ASP A 381 13.53 17.42 11.58
CA ASP A 381 12.35 18.07 12.14
C ASP A 381 11.42 17.13 12.92
N GLY A 382 12.02 16.30 13.78
CA GLY A 382 11.28 15.35 14.61
C GLY A 382 10.66 14.17 13.87
N LEU A 383 11.00 13.92 12.60
CA LEU A 383 10.50 12.78 11.84
C LEU A 383 11.63 12.05 11.12
N VAL A 384 11.43 10.75 10.86
CA VAL A 384 12.33 10.00 10.00
C VAL A 384 12.03 10.32 8.55
N VAL A 385 13.07 10.67 7.80
CA VAL A 385 13.02 10.90 6.36
C VAL A 385 13.90 9.91 5.62
N LEU A 386 13.33 9.28 4.58
CA LEU A 386 14.04 8.39 3.68
C LEU A 386 14.33 9.12 2.37
N ILE A 387 15.61 9.28 2.05
CA ILE A 387 16.05 9.98 0.84
C ILE A 387 16.64 8.96 -0.14
N THR A 388 15.98 8.77 -1.27
CA THR A 388 16.41 7.84 -2.33
C THR A 388 16.52 8.55 -3.67
N ASP A 389 17.41 8.11 -4.55
CA ASP A 389 17.47 8.60 -5.92
C ASP A 389 16.35 8.00 -6.78
N HIS A 390 15.57 8.84 -7.46
CA HIS A 390 14.52 8.37 -8.37
C HIS A 390 15.06 8.20 -9.78
N ASP A 391 15.48 6.97 -10.11
CA ASP A 391 16.03 6.66 -11.42
C ASP A 391 14.92 6.30 -12.44
N LYS A 392 14.41 7.31 -13.13
CA LYS A 392 13.60 7.10 -14.35
C LYS A 392 14.16 7.84 -15.56
N GLN A 393 15.16 8.71 -15.37
CA GLN A 393 15.64 9.63 -16.39
C GLN A 393 17.11 10.10 -16.14
N ARG A 394 17.95 9.40 -15.36
CA ARG A 394 19.35 9.80 -15.06
C ARG A 394 19.58 11.24 -14.54
N LYS A 395 18.52 12.02 -14.30
CA LYS A 395 18.54 13.32 -13.64
C LYS A 395 18.33 13.02 -12.16
N GLY A 396 19.39 13.14 -11.35
CA GLY A 396 19.46 12.80 -9.93
C GLY A 396 18.45 13.52 -9.02
N ARG A 397 17.15 13.38 -9.30
CA ARG A 397 16.07 13.88 -8.47
C ARG A 397 15.94 12.95 -7.29
N ARG A 398 16.35 13.44 -6.12
CA ARG A 398 16.12 12.78 -4.84
C ARG A 398 14.65 12.88 -4.48
N VAL A 399 14.10 11.80 -3.95
CA VAL A 399 12.76 11.74 -3.39
C VAL A 399 12.90 11.53 -1.90
N ALA A 400 12.38 12.50 -1.15
CA ALA A 400 12.25 12.41 0.30
C ALA A 400 10.89 11.80 0.66
N ARG A 401 10.90 10.86 1.59
CA ARG A 401 9.72 10.17 2.11
C ARG A 401 9.68 10.31 3.62
N TRP A 402 8.68 11.01 4.12
CA TRP A 402 8.50 11.28 5.54
C TRP A 402 7.69 10.16 6.15
N LEU A 403 8.21 9.56 7.21
CA LEU A 403 7.49 8.54 7.95
C LEU A 403 6.62 9.22 9.01
N PRO A 404 5.35 8.79 9.19
CA PRO A 404 4.53 9.30 10.27
C PRO A 404 5.21 9.07 11.63
N GLU A 405 4.86 9.87 12.63
CA GLU A 405 5.50 9.91 13.94
C GLU A 405 5.67 8.52 14.58
N ASP A 406 4.64 7.69 14.52
CA ASP A 406 4.66 6.33 15.09
C ASP A 406 5.64 5.41 14.37
N VAL A 407 5.64 5.42 13.04
CA VAL A 407 6.60 4.66 12.22
C VAL A 407 8.01 5.21 12.40
N SER A 408 8.17 6.52 12.58
CA SER A 408 9.44 7.17 12.88
C SER A 408 10.04 6.65 14.19
N ARG A 409 9.26 6.54 15.27
CA ARG A 409 9.73 5.95 16.55
C ARG A 409 10.14 4.49 16.39
N ILE A 410 9.34 3.69 15.69
CA ILE A 410 9.64 2.28 15.40
C ILE A 410 10.95 2.18 14.61
N MET A 411 11.15 3.03 13.59
CA MET A 411 12.37 3.05 12.79
C MET A 411 13.60 3.47 13.61
N VAL A 412 13.47 4.48 14.47
CA VAL A 412 14.55 4.90 15.39
C VAL A 412 14.93 3.74 16.32
N ALA A 413 13.96 3.07 16.94
CA ALA A 413 14.21 1.90 17.78
C ALA A 413 14.91 0.75 17.01
N TYR A 414 14.46 0.51 15.78
CA TYR A 414 15.05 -0.51 14.90
C TYR A 414 16.51 -0.21 14.57
N VAL A 415 16.80 1.01 14.09
CA VAL A 415 18.17 1.42 13.71
C VAL A 415 19.08 1.54 14.94
N ALA A 416 18.60 2.08 16.05
CA ALA A 416 19.42 2.31 17.24
C ALA A 416 19.74 1.03 18.03
N TRP A 417 18.81 0.07 18.08
CA TRP A 417 18.94 -1.08 18.99
C TRP A 417 18.94 -2.43 18.29
N LEU A 418 18.02 -2.67 17.34
CA LEU A 418 17.88 -3.98 16.70
C LEU A 418 18.96 -4.23 15.65
N VAL A 419 19.28 -3.24 14.81
CA VAL A 419 20.33 -3.37 13.76
C VAL A 419 21.70 -3.69 14.38
N PRO A 420 22.21 -2.92 15.37
CA PRO A 420 23.48 -3.25 16.02
C PRO A 420 23.47 -4.61 16.70
N PHE A 421 22.33 -5.00 17.30
CA PHE A 421 22.18 -6.27 17.99
C PHE A 421 22.24 -7.45 17.01
N GLU A 422 21.53 -7.38 15.89
CA GLU A 422 21.58 -8.38 14.82
C GLU A 422 22.98 -8.54 14.22
N LEU A 423 23.67 -7.43 13.98
CA LEU A 423 25.04 -7.41 13.43
C LEU A 423 26.10 -7.88 14.44
N GLY A 424 25.77 -7.97 15.73
CA GLY A 424 26.66 -8.48 16.76
C GLY A 424 27.17 -9.90 16.46
N ARG A 425 28.48 -10.15 16.68
CA ARG A 425 29.19 -11.37 16.23
C ARG A 425 28.46 -12.70 16.53
N ARG A 426 27.82 -12.82 17.69
CA ARG A 426 27.11 -14.05 18.10
C ARG A 426 25.79 -14.26 17.36
N ILE A 427 25.04 -13.19 17.07
CA ILE A 427 23.76 -13.27 16.35
C ILE A 427 24.04 -13.41 14.86
N LYS A 428 25.01 -12.64 14.34
CA LYS A 428 25.51 -12.79 12.96
C LYS A 428 25.91 -14.23 12.64
N GLY A 429 26.63 -14.90 13.54
CA GLY A 429 27.01 -16.31 13.37
C GLY A 429 25.84 -17.31 13.37
N LEU A 430 24.71 -16.98 13.98
CA LEU A 430 23.49 -17.80 13.95
C LEU A 430 22.63 -17.50 12.71
N VAL A 431 22.57 -16.24 12.28
CA VAL A 431 21.88 -15.84 11.04
C VAL A 431 22.50 -16.53 9.83
N VAL A 432 23.84 -16.56 9.74
CA VAL A 432 24.57 -17.26 8.67
C VAL A 432 24.23 -18.75 8.65
N ARG A 433 24.24 -19.42 9.81
CA ARG A 433 23.91 -20.84 9.89
C ARG A 433 22.44 -21.16 9.56
N GLN A 434 21.50 -20.30 9.98
CA GLN A 434 20.09 -20.49 9.61
C GLN A 434 19.90 -20.35 8.10
N ALA A 435 20.60 -19.42 7.45
CA ALA A 435 20.56 -19.28 6.00
C ALA A 435 21.14 -20.53 5.29
N GLU A 436 22.26 -21.07 5.80
CA GLU A 436 22.85 -22.32 5.31
C GLU A 436 21.90 -23.53 5.52
N MET A 437 21.17 -23.58 6.65
CA MET A 437 20.20 -24.63 6.96
C MET A 437 18.90 -24.52 6.14
N ASP A 438 18.38 -23.31 5.92
CA ASP A 438 17.21 -23.05 5.08
C ASP A 438 17.51 -23.39 3.60
N ALA A 439 18.75 -23.14 3.15
CA ALA A 439 19.22 -23.53 1.82
C ALA A 439 19.35 -25.06 1.64
N THR A 440 19.54 -25.82 2.72
CA THR A 440 19.66 -27.29 2.70
C THR A 440 18.35 -28.02 3.01
N SER A 441 17.39 -27.36 3.67
CA SER A 441 16.09 -27.96 4.06
C SER A 441 14.94 -27.65 3.08
N GLY A 442 15.16 -26.78 2.10
CA GLY A 442 14.29 -26.66 0.93
C GLY A 442 14.44 -27.90 0.05
N GLY A 443 13.56 -28.88 0.25
CA GLY A 443 13.56 -30.14 -0.49
C GLY A 443 13.65 -29.93 -2.01
N ASN A 444 14.55 -30.71 -2.61
CA ASN A 444 14.77 -30.87 -4.04
C ASN A 444 13.47 -30.87 -4.86
N GLU A 445 13.25 -29.78 -5.59
CA GLU A 445 13.08 -29.80 -7.05
C GLU A 445 13.85 -28.61 -7.61
N CYS A 446 15.18 -28.62 -7.43
CA CYS A 446 16.07 -27.83 -8.26
C CYS A 446 16.05 -28.48 -9.65
N GLU A 447 15.10 -28.11 -10.51
CA GLU A 447 15.30 -28.28 -11.95
C GLU A 447 16.58 -27.53 -12.31
N GLU A 448 17.65 -28.27 -12.60
CA GLU A 448 18.84 -27.74 -13.27
C GLU A 448 18.39 -27.17 -14.61
N ARG A 449 18.02 -25.88 -14.63
CA ARG A 449 17.71 -25.19 -15.88
C ARG A 449 19.01 -24.78 -16.55
N VAL A 450 19.40 -25.60 -17.50
CA VAL A 450 20.39 -25.28 -18.54
C VAL A 450 19.88 -24.08 -19.33
N ASP A 451 20.71 -23.05 -19.47
CA ASP A 451 20.42 -21.90 -20.35
C ASP A 451 20.32 -22.40 -21.80
N PRO A 452 19.15 -22.30 -22.48
CA PRO A 452 18.96 -22.87 -23.81
C PRO A 452 19.76 -22.14 -24.91
N GLN A 453 20.44 -21.03 -24.60
CA GLN A 453 21.36 -20.35 -25.52
C GLN A 453 22.84 -20.64 -25.26
N THR A 454 23.25 -21.00 -24.04
CA THR A 454 24.69 -21.14 -23.68
C THR A 454 25.11 -22.48 -23.07
N GLY A 455 24.16 -23.31 -22.62
CA GLY A 455 24.47 -24.64 -22.07
C GLY A 455 25.04 -24.64 -20.65
N GLU A 456 25.16 -23.48 -19.99
CA GLU A 456 25.69 -23.40 -18.62
C GLU A 456 24.62 -23.72 -17.56
N VAL A 457 25.03 -24.49 -16.55
CA VAL A 457 24.22 -24.83 -15.37
C VAL A 457 24.19 -23.62 -14.44
N ARG A 458 23.06 -22.89 -14.39
CA ARG A 458 22.86 -21.83 -13.41
C ARG A 458 22.30 -22.42 -12.11
N GLN A 459 23.14 -22.50 -11.07
CA GLN A 459 22.64 -22.61 -9.70
C GLN A 459 21.87 -21.32 -9.38
N GLN A 460 20.57 -21.41 -9.08
CA GLN A 460 19.83 -20.28 -8.51
C GLN A 460 20.41 -19.99 -7.12
N PRO A 461 21.01 -18.83 -6.87
CA PRO A 461 21.28 -18.43 -5.49
C PRO A 461 19.93 -18.10 -4.84
N ALA A 462 19.70 -18.66 -3.66
CA ALA A 462 18.55 -18.36 -2.82
C ALA A 462 18.38 -16.84 -2.69
N VAL A 463 17.16 -16.35 -2.93
CA VAL A 463 16.81 -14.94 -2.80
C VAL A 463 16.84 -14.59 -1.31
N ASP A 464 17.93 -13.97 -0.87
CA ASP A 464 18.03 -13.37 0.46
C ASP A 464 17.04 -12.19 0.54
N TYR A 465 15.83 -12.43 1.05
CA TYR A 465 14.95 -11.38 1.56
C TYR A 465 15.47 -10.83 2.90
N ILE A 466 16.78 -10.63 3.01
CA ILE A 466 17.35 -9.89 4.11
C ILE A 466 17.10 -8.43 3.76
N TRP A 467 16.16 -7.81 4.48
CA TRP A 467 16.11 -6.37 4.63
C TRP A 467 17.39 -5.94 5.34
N ASP A 468 18.46 -5.89 4.55
CA ASP A 468 19.77 -5.45 4.96
C ASP A 468 19.84 -3.96 4.70
N LEU A 469 19.71 -3.18 5.78
CA LEU A 469 19.95 -1.74 5.76
C LEU A 469 21.42 -1.38 5.44
N GLN A 470 22.26 -2.37 5.11
CA GLN A 470 23.64 -2.25 4.71
C GLN A 470 23.98 -3.16 3.52
N ALA A 471 23.04 -3.48 2.62
CA ALA A 471 23.38 -4.01 1.30
C ALA A 471 24.18 -2.95 0.50
N THR A 472 25.41 -2.76 0.93
CA THR A 472 26.52 -2.18 0.22
C THR A 472 26.81 -3.08 -0.97
N HIS A 473 27.40 -2.51 -1.99
CA HIS A 473 27.65 -3.06 -3.32
C HIS A 473 28.60 -4.29 -3.34
N GLY A 474 28.39 -5.28 -2.49
CA GLY A 474 29.24 -6.47 -2.33
C GLY A 474 28.56 -7.80 -2.64
N SER A 475 27.23 -7.86 -2.83
CA SER A 475 26.63 -9.08 -3.37
C SER A 475 26.92 -9.14 -4.87
N ARG A 476 27.42 -10.29 -5.37
CA ARG A 476 27.65 -10.54 -6.81
C ARG A 476 26.44 -10.15 -7.68
N ILE A 477 25.23 -10.12 -7.10
CA ILE A 477 23.96 -9.74 -7.73
C ILE A 477 23.88 -8.23 -8.04
N ALA A 478 24.47 -7.36 -7.22
CA ALA A 478 24.55 -5.93 -7.50
C ALA A 478 25.57 -5.60 -8.61
N ALA A 479 26.68 -6.37 -8.68
CA ALA A 479 27.70 -6.21 -9.71
C ALA A 479 27.22 -6.72 -11.09
N SER A 480 26.42 -7.79 -11.14
CA SER A 480 25.90 -8.35 -12.40
C SER A 480 24.71 -7.57 -13.00
N HIS A 481 24.15 -6.60 -12.29
CA HIS A 481 23.08 -5.73 -12.81
C HIS A 481 23.59 -4.40 -13.42
N TYR A 482 24.88 -4.08 -13.30
CA TYR A 482 25.48 -2.84 -13.82
C TYR A 482 26.73 -3.04 -14.71
N ALA A 483 27.03 -4.27 -15.13
CA ALA A 483 28.01 -4.53 -16.18
C ALA A 483 27.32 -5.17 -17.40
N LEU A 484 27.21 -4.34 -18.46
CA LEU A 484 26.70 -4.56 -19.82
C LEU A 484 25.17 -4.66 -19.99
#